data_AF-A0A2R6KXI8-F1
#
_entry.id   AF-A0A2R6KXI8-F1
#
_cell.length_a   1.000
_cell.length_b   1.000
_cell.length_c   1.000
_cell.angle_alpha   90.00
_cell.angle_beta   90.00
_cell.angle_gamma   90.00
#
_symmetry.space_group_name_H-M   'P 1'
#
loop_
_entity.id
_entity.type
_entity.pdbx_description
1 polymer ?
#
loop_
_entity_poly.entity_id
_entity_poly.type
_entity_poly.pdbx_seq_one_letter_code
_entity_poly.pdbx_strand_id
1 'polypeptide(L)'
;MTANRWWVQLAARWLARVDGVSGMIRLAMLGLTGLSTATLTLRQYGHGEWAWPLIGVVIAGTMVFTYLYTEGGVWNQMARDRKDLSSNFAGPSMRMSNELVARGILAAEEGRPLSEEERDAIKQELDEAFAEYRDGIELEQ
;
A
#
# COMPACT_ATOMS: atom_id res chain seq x y z
N MET A 1 0.01 6.48 -23.50
CA MET A 1 1.21 5.75 -23.96
C MET A 1 2.49 6.31 -23.32
N THR A 2 2.69 6.18 -22.00
CA THR A 2 3.78 6.92 -21.30
C THR A 2 4.81 6.06 -20.55
N ALA A 3 4.73 4.73 -20.52
CA ALA A 3 5.71 3.91 -19.78
C ALA A 3 6.07 2.56 -20.43
N ASN A 4 6.59 2.58 -21.66
CA ASN A 4 7.11 1.38 -22.32
C ASN A 4 8.66 1.25 -22.24
N ARG A 5 9.33 2.07 -21.42
CA ARG A 5 10.79 2.06 -21.28
C ARG A 5 11.18 1.16 -20.11
N TRP A 6 11.96 0.12 -20.39
CA TRP A 6 12.37 -0.90 -19.40
C TRP A 6 13.05 -0.31 -18.15
N TRP A 7 13.88 0.73 -18.31
CA TRP A 7 14.55 1.40 -17.20
C TRP A 7 13.59 2.20 -16.31
N VAL A 8 12.50 2.74 -16.86
CA VAL A 8 11.45 3.43 -16.09
C VAL A 8 10.66 2.42 -15.26
N GLN A 9 10.36 1.25 -15.83
CA GLN A 9 9.69 0.17 -15.10
C GLN A 9 10.60 -0.42 -13.99
N LEU A 10 11.89 -0.56 -14.26
CA LEU A 10 12.88 -1.00 -13.27
C LEU A 10 12.97 0.03 -12.12
N ALA A 11 13.11 1.32 -12.46
CA ALA A 11 13.18 2.40 -11.47
C ALA A 11 11.89 2.52 -10.66
N ALA A 12 10.71 2.39 -11.30
CA ALA A 12 9.42 2.40 -10.62
C ALA A 12 9.27 1.22 -9.64
N ARG A 13 9.70 0.01 -10.02
CA ARG A 13 9.73 -1.15 -9.11
C ARG A 13 10.68 -0.92 -7.93
N TRP A 14 11.81 -0.26 -8.16
CA TRP A 14 12.76 0.06 -7.11
C TRP A 14 12.23 1.15 -6.16
N LEU A 15 11.64 2.21 -6.70
CA LEU A 15 10.96 3.28 -5.96
C LEU A 15 9.82 2.73 -5.11
N ALA A 16 8.97 1.84 -5.65
CA ALA A 16 7.88 1.23 -4.90
C ALA A 16 8.39 0.40 -3.70
N ARG A 17 9.53 -0.30 -3.85
CA ARG A 17 10.16 -1.02 -2.75
C ARG A 17 10.72 -0.06 -1.70
N VAL A 18 11.36 1.03 -2.13
CA VAL A 18 11.87 2.06 -1.22
C VAL A 18 10.74 2.74 -0.48
N ASP A 19 9.65 3.13 -1.14
CA ASP A 19 8.47 3.72 -0.50
C ASP A 19 7.86 2.76 0.52
N GLY A 20 7.82 1.47 0.21
CA GLY A 20 7.37 0.44 1.14
C GLY A 20 8.19 0.34 2.43
N VAL A 21 9.49 0.64 2.37
CA VAL A 21 10.43 0.54 3.51
C VAL A 21 10.75 1.92 4.12
N SER A 22 10.37 3.01 3.45
CA SER A 22 10.69 4.40 3.79
C SER A 22 10.21 4.79 5.20
N GLY A 23 9.04 4.34 5.61
CA GLY A 23 8.49 4.60 6.94
C GLY A 23 9.32 3.99 8.06
N MET A 24 9.80 2.75 7.87
CA MET A 24 10.67 2.07 8.82
C MET A 24 12.06 2.71 8.89
N ILE A 25 12.61 3.11 7.74
CA ILE A 25 13.89 3.84 7.68
C ILE A 25 13.78 5.19 8.42
N ARG A 26 12.68 5.93 8.22
CA ARG A 26 12.44 7.18 8.95
C ARG A 26 12.31 6.97 10.45
N LEU A 27 11.59 5.94 10.88
CA LEU A 27 11.48 5.58 12.30
C LEU A 27 12.85 5.22 12.91
N ALA A 28 13.66 4.44 12.19
CA ALA A 28 15.00 4.08 12.63
C ALA A 28 15.90 5.32 12.79
N MET A 29 15.89 6.23 11.81
CA MET A 29 16.64 7.49 11.86
C MET A 29 16.20 8.36 13.04
N LEU A 30 14.88 8.49 13.27
CA LEU A 30 14.34 9.27 14.38
C LEU A 30 14.72 8.66 15.73
N GLY A 31 14.69 7.33 15.85
CA GLY A 31 15.17 6.60 17.04
C GLY A 31 16.66 6.82 17.31
N LEU A 32 17.50 6.76 16.27
CA LEU A 32 18.93 7.04 16.36
C LEU A 32 19.21 8.48 16.80
N THR A 33 18.52 9.46 16.23
CA THR A 33 18.66 10.87 16.62
C THR A 33 18.20 11.12 18.05
N GLY A 34 17.07 10.53 18.45
CA GLY A 34 16.55 10.62 19.82
C GLY A 34 17.52 10.00 20.84
N LEU A 35 18.04 8.81 20.55
CA LEU A 35 19.01 8.13 21.40
C LEU A 35 20.33 8.91 21.51
N SER A 36 20.83 9.44 20.39
CA SER A 36 22.05 10.26 20.37
C SER A 36 21.89 11.52 21.23
N THR A 37 20.77 12.23 21.06
CA THR A 37 20.46 13.43 21.85
C THR A 37 20.34 13.09 23.33
N ALA A 38 19.57 12.07 23.70
CA ALA A 38 19.38 11.66 25.09
C ALA A 38 20.70 11.23 25.76
N THR A 39 21.54 10.50 25.01
CA THR A 39 22.87 10.07 25.48
C THR A 39 23.80 11.26 25.72
N LEU A 40 23.79 12.25 24.81
CA LEU A 40 24.57 13.47 24.96
C LEU A 40 24.11 14.28 26.16
N THR A 41 22.80 14.44 26.33
CA THR A 41 22.18 15.13 27.47
C THR A 41 22.56 14.47 28.78
N LEU A 42 22.46 13.14 28.89
CA LEU A 42 22.87 12.41 30.11
C LEU A 42 24.33 12.65 30.47
N ARG A 43 25.22 12.67 29.47
CA ARG A 43 26.63 13.00 29.71
C ARG A 43 26.84 14.44 30.16
N GLN A 44 26.12 15.40 29.57
CA GLN A 44 26.22 16.82 29.94
C GLN A 44 25.73 17.09 31.38
N TYR A 45 24.70 16.38 31.83
CA TYR A 45 24.19 16.48 33.20
C TYR A 45 24.97 15.64 34.23
N GLY A 46 26.09 15.02 33.85
CA GLY A 46 26.94 14.22 34.74
C GLY A 46 26.45 12.79 34.98
N HIS A 47 25.33 12.38 34.39
CA HIS A 47 24.74 11.05 34.48
C HIS A 47 25.21 10.12 33.34
N GLY A 48 26.46 10.25 32.92
CA GLY A 48 27.03 9.48 31.80
C GLY A 48 27.00 7.97 32.00
N GLU A 49 26.95 7.51 33.26
CA GLU A 49 26.78 6.11 33.64
C GLU A 49 25.46 5.48 33.14
N TRP A 50 24.40 6.29 32.99
CA TRP A 50 23.08 5.84 32.54
C TRP A 50 22.96 5.75 31.02
N ALA A 51 23.94 6.28 30.27
CA ALA A 51 23.96 6.19 28.81
C ALA A 51 23.97 4.74 28.32
N TRP A 52 24.82 3.89 28.91
CA TRP A 52 24.92 2.48 28.52
C TRP A 52 23.65 1.68 28.84
N PRO A 53 23.05 1.80 30.04
CA PRO A 53 21.72 1.26 30.33
C PRO A 53 20.64 1.72 29.34
N LEU A 54 20.59 3.01 29.01
CA LEU A 54 19.62 3.55 28.06
C LEU A 54 19.77 2.91 26.67
N ILE A 55 21.01 2.81 26.15
CA ILE A 55 21.31 2.14 24.89
C ILE A 55 20.87 0.68 24.94
N GLY A 56 21.18 -0.03 26.03
CA GLY A 56 20.78 -1.42 26.24
C GLY A 56 19.27 -1.62 26.20
N VAL A 57 18.51 -0.76 26.89
CA VAL A 57 17.03 -0.79 26.88
C VAL A 57 16.48 -0.51 25.49
N VAL A 58 17.03 0.46 24.76
CA VAL A 58 16.56 0.80 23.41
C VAL A 58 16.87 -0.33 22.42
N ILE A 59 18.04 -0.97 22.50
CA ILE A 59 18.37 -2.13 21.66
C ILE A 59 17.43 -3.30 21.98
N ALA A 60 17.24 -3.63 23.26
CA ALA A 60 16.32 -4.69 23.68
C ALA A 60 14.88 -4.40 23.23
N GLY A 61 14.40 -3.18 23.44
CA GLY A 61 13.08 -2.73 22.99
C GLY A 61 12.92 -2.78 21.47
N THR A 62 13.98 -2.46 20.71
CA THR A 62 13.98 -2.59 19.24
C THR A 62 13.88 -4.05 18.82
N MET A 63 14.64 -4.96 19.45
CA MET A 63 14.53 -6.40 19.14
C MET A 63 13.14 -6.97 19.46
N VAL A 64 12.57 -6.59 20.61
CA VAL A 64 11.19 -6.96 20.97
C VAL A 64 10.19 -6.37 19.99
N PHE A 65 10.33 -5.10 19.62
CA PHE A 65 9.51 -4.46 18.60
C PHE A 65 9.61 -5.20 17.26
N THR A 66 10.82 -5.51 16.80
CA THR A 66 11.02 -6.26 15.56
C THR A 66 10.34 -7.62 15.63
N TYR A 67 10.54 -8.39 16.69
CA TYR A 67 9.88 -9.69 16.89
C TYR A 67 8.36 -9.57 16.86
N LEU A 68 7.77 -8.62 17.60
CA LEU A 68 6.32 -8.41 17.61
C LEU A 68 5.81 -7.91 16.25
N TYR A 69 6.59 -7.10 15.55
CA TYR A 69 6.24 -6.57 14.25
C TYR A 69 6.28 -7.66 13.16
N THR A 70 7.26 -8.55 13.21
CA THR A 70 7.46 -9.63 12.23
C THR A 70 6.64 -10.88 12.54
N GLU A 71 6.68 -11.38 13.79
CA GLU A 71 6.01 -12.61 14.21
C GLU A 71 4.61 -12.37 14.79
N GLY A 72 4.38 -11.25 15.47
CA GLY A 72 3.06 -10.86 15.98
C GLY A 72 2.05 -10.53 14.88
N GLY A 73 2.42 -10.70 13.61
CA GLY A 73 1.50 -10.65 12.49
C GLY A 73 1.07 -9.25 12.09
N VAL A 74 1.59 -8.19 12.72
CA VAL A 74 1.28 -6.80 12.34
C VAL A 74 1.74 -6.51 10.92
N TRP A 75 2.94 -6.92 10.53
CA TRP A 75 3.39 -6.81 9.14
C TRP A 75 2.52 -7.64 8.18
N ASN A 76 2.14 -8.84 8.57
CA ASN A 76 1.35 -9.75 7.75
C ASN A 76 -0.11 -9.25 7.59
N GLN A 77 -0.69 -8.69 8.64
CA GLN A 77 -2.00 -8.03 8.64
C GLN A 77 -1.93 -6.75 7.82
N MET A 78 -0.94 -5.88 8.04
CA MET A 78 -0.78 -4.66 7.25
C MET A 78 -0.53 -4.96 5.76
N ALA A 79 0.16 -6.07 5.44
CA ALA A 79 0.34 -6.54 4.08
C ALA A 79 -0.95 -7.14 3.50
N ARG A 80 -1.78 -7.84 4.29
CA ARG A 80 -3.11 -8.31 3.88
C ARG A 80 -4.08 -7.14 3.70
N ASP A 81 -4.14 -6.19 4.63
CA ASP A 81 -4.94 -4.98 4.53
C ASP A 81 -4.51 -4.14 3.34
N ARG A 82 -3.20 -4.03 3.07
CA ARG A 82 -2.70 -3.36 1.87
C ARG A 82 -3.01 -4.15 0.61
N LYS A 83 -3.10 -5.48 0.65
CA LYS A 83 -3.56 -6.33 -0.46
C LYS A 83 -5.07 -6.19 -0.69
N ASP A 84 -5.85 -6.07 0.37
CA ASP A 84 -7.30 -5.83 0.32
C ASP A 84 -7.62 -4.39 -0.14
N LEU A 85 -6.78 -3.40 0.24
CA LEU A 85 -6.85 -2.01 -0.24
C LEU A 85 -6.25 -1.83 -1.65
N SER A 86 -5.27 -2.66 -2.03
CA SER A 86 -4.66 -2.69 -3.36
C SER A 86 -5.57 -3.45 -4.31
N SER A 87 -6.62 -2.75 -4.75
CA SER A 87 -7.46 -2.96 -5.92
C SER A 87 -6.83 -3.77 -7.08
N ASN A 88 -6.79 -5.09 -6.94
CA ASN A 88 -6.57 -6.03 -8.04
C ASN A 88 -7.70 -7.07 -8.14
N PHE A 89 -8.72 -6.97 -7.29
CA PHE A 89 -9.96 -7.74 -7.43
C PHE A 89 -11.10 -6.73 -7.55
N ALA A 90 -11.84 -6.82 -8.65
CA ALA A 90 -13.08 -6.08 -8.79
C ALA A 90 -14.04 -6.59 -7.69
N GLY A 91 -14.34 -5.74 -6.71
CA GLY A 91 -15.34 -6.04 -5.68
C GLY A 91 -16.76 -5.83 -6.21
N PRO A 92 -17.79 -6.45 -5.62
CA PRO A 92 -19.18 -6.24 -6.03
C PRO A 92 -19.62 -4.76 -6.04
N SER A 93 -19.07 -3.95 -5.13
CA SER A 93 -19.32 -2.51 -5.06
C SER A 93 -18.75 -1.75 -6.27
N MET A 94 -17.56 -2.11 -6.76
CA MET A 94 -16.97 -1.50 -7.95
C MET A 94 -17.73 -1.86 -9.21
N ARG A 95 -18.21 -3.11 -9.34
CA ARG A 95 -19.10 -3.52 -10.43
C ARG A 95 -20.35 -2.65 -10.48
N MET A 96 -21.05 -2.51 -9.36
CA MET A 96 -22.26 -1.70 -9.27
C MET A 96 -21.99 -0.23 -9.58
N SER A 97 -20.90 0.33 -9.04
CA SER A 97 -20.52 1.72 -9.28
C SER A 97 -20.19 1.96 -10.76
N ASN A 98 -19.42 1.07 -11.39
CA ASN A 98 -19.03 1.20 -12.79
C ASN A 98 -20.24 1.07 -13.73
N GLU A 99 -21.20 0.20 -13.40
CA GLU A 99 -22.46 0.06 -14.15
C GLU A 99 -23.29 1.35 -14.11
N LEU A 100 -23.44 1.95 -12.93
CA LEU A 100 -24.17 3.21 -12.78
C LEU A 100 -23.46 4.37 -13.50
N VAL A 101 -22.13 4.43 -13.43
CA VAL A 101 -21.34 5.47 -14.10
C VAL A 101 -21.40 5.31 -15.62
N ALA A 102 -21.22 4.10 -16.15
CA ALA A 102 -21.29 3.83 -17.59
C ALA A 102 -22.67 4.19 -18.16
N ARG A 103 -23.75 3.81 -17.46
CA ARG A 103 -25.11 4.20 -17.83
C ARG A 103 -25.33 5.71 -17.76
N GLY A 104 -24.80 6.37 -16.73
CA GLY A 104 -24.88 7.81 -16.58
C GLY A 104 -24.19 8.57 -17.70
N ILE A 105 -23.00 8.11 -18.12
CA ILE A 105 -22.23 8.70 -19.22
C ILE A 105 -22.99 8.52 -20.53
N LEU A 106 -23.39 7.29 -20.88
CA LEU A 106 -24.04 7.03 -22.17
C LEU A 106 -25.41 7.73 -22.28
N ALA A 107 -26.19 7.75 -21.20
CA ALA A 107 -27.46 8.49 -21.16
C ALA A 107 -27.26 10.01 -21.33
N ALA A 108 -26.17 10.56 -20.78
CA ALA A 108 -25.82 11.97 -20.93
C ALA A 108 -25.34 12.30 -22.35
N GLU A 109 -24.58 11.41 -22.98
CA GLU A 109 -24.12 11.56 -24.37
C GLU A 109 -25.29 11.50 -25.37
N GLU A 110 -26.20 10.55 -25.18
CA GLU A 110 -27.37 10.35 -26.05
C GLU A 110 -28.50 11.35 -25.77
N GLY A 111 -28.46 12.06 -24.64
CA GLY A 111 -29.49 13.04 -24.23
C GLY A 111 -30.87 12.43 -23.99
N ARG A 112 -30.95 11.12 -23.81
CA ARG A 112 -32.19 10.34 -23.60
C ARG A 112 -31.95 9.21 -22.60
N PRO A 113 -33.02 8.69 -21.98
CA PRO A 113 -32.91 7.45 -21.22
C PRO A 113 -32.44 6.30 -22.13
N LEU A 114 -31.57 5.46 -21.58
CA LEU A 114 -31.09 4.24 -22.23
C LEU A 114 -32.22 3.22 -22.37
N SER A 115 -32.24 2.54 -23.52
CA SER A 115 -33.10 1.39 -23.79
C SER A 115 -32.69 0.17 -22.95
N GLU A 116 -33.55 -0.84 -22.89
CA GLU A 116 -33.24 -2.09 -22.18
C GLU A 116 -32.04 -2.81 -22.83
N GLU A 117 -31.97 -2.82 -24.18
CA GLU A 117 -30.86 -3.43 -24.93
C GLU A 117 -29.50 -2.76 -24.62
N GLU A 118 -29.47 -1.42 -24.54
CA GLU A 118 -28.25 -0.67 -24.20
C GLU A 118 -27.78 -0.96 -22.77
N ARG A 119 -28.72 -1.12 -21.84
CA ARG A 119 -28.43 -1.45 -20.43
C ARG A 119 -27.89 -2.87 -20.27
N ASP A 120 -28.40 -3.81 -21.06
CA ASP A 120 -27.95 -5.20 -21.07
C ASP A 120 -26.58 -5.34 -21.73
N ALA A 121 -26.31 -4.58 -22.81
CA ALA A 121 -24.99 -4.54 -23.44
C ALA A 121 -23.91 -4.04 -22.48
N ILE A 122 -24.16 -2.93 -21.76
CA ILE A 122 -23.24 -2.41 -20.74
C ILE A 122 -22.99 -3.45 -19.64
N LYS A 123 -24.03 -4.17 -19.24
CA LYS A 123 -23.93 -5.18 -18.20
C LYS A 123 -23.08 -6.37 -18.63
N GLN A 124 -23.22 -6.83 -19.88
CA GLN A 124 -22.39 -7.91 -20.43
C GLN A 124 -20.90 -7.54 -20.47
N GLU A 125 -20.58 -6.38 -21.03
CA GLU A 125 -19.19 -5.88 -21.11
C GLU A 125 -18.55 -5.75 -19.72
N LEU A 126 -19.31 -5.22 -18.75
CA LEU A 126 -18.84 -5.11 -17.37
C LEU A 126 -18.68 -6.47 -16.69
N ASP A 127 -19.50 -7.46 -17.03
CA ASP A 127 -19.42 -8.80 -16.45
C ASP A 127 -18.23 -9.58 -16.98
N GLU A 128 -17.92 -9.42 -18.26
CA GLU A 128 -16.71 -9.97 -18.87
C GLU A 128 -15.45 -9.34 -18.28
N ALA A 129 -15.38 -8.00 -18.24
CA ALA A 129 -14.26 -7.31 -17.60
C ALA A 129 -14.13 -7.68 -16.12
N PHE A 130 -15.25 -7.78 -15.40
CA PHE A 130 -15.24 -8.19 -14.00
C PHE A 130 -14.73 -9.62 -13.82
N ALA A 131 -15.11 -10.56 -14.68
CA ALA A 131 -14.62 -11.93 -14.64
C ALA A 131 -13.10 -12.00 -14.92
N GLU A 132 -12.63 -11.28 -15.94
CA GLU A 132 -11.20 -11.20 -16.29
C GLU A 132 -10.35 -10.64 -15.13
N TYR A 133 -10.78 -9.52 -14.54
CA TYR A 133 -10.05 -8.92 -13.43
C TYR A 133 -10.21 -9.65 -12.10
N ARG A 134 -11.27 -10.46 -11.92
CA ARG A 134 -11.47 -11.27 -10.72
C ARG A 134 -10.61 -12.52 -10.73
N ASP A 135 -10.49 -13.19 -11.87
CA ASP A 135 -9.78 -14.46 -11.95
C ASP A 135 -8.27 -14.26 -12.23
N GLY A 136 -7.89 -13.02 -12.61
CA GLY A 136 -6.51 -12.59 -12.83
C GLY A 136 -6.10 -12.72 -14.29
N ILE A 137 -5.29 -11.78 -14.78
CA ILE A 137 -4.78 -11.82 -16.15
C ILE A 137 -3.67 -12.87 -16.23
N GLU A 138 -3.86 -13.94 -17.00
CA GLU A 138 -2.77 -14.83 -17.40
C GLU A 138 -1.78 -14.05 -18.25
N LEU A 139 -0.61 -13.75 -17.69
CA LEU A 139 0.49 -13.16 -18.43
C LEU A 139 1.12 -14.29 -19.25
N GLU A 140 0.91 -14.29 -20.58
CA GLU A 140 1.67 -15.13 -21.50
C GLU A 140 3.17 -14.91 -21.24
N GLN A 141 3.89 -16.02 -20.98
CA GLN A 141 5.32 -16.04 -20.65
C GLN A 141 6.20 -15.78 -21.86
#